data_AF-A0A528ILC2-F1
#
_entry.id   AF-A0A528ILC2-F1
#
_cell.length_a   1.000
_cell.length_b   1.000
_cell.length_c   1.000
_cell.angle_alpha   90.00
_cell.angle_beta   90.00
_cell.angle_gamma   90.00
#
_symmetry.space_group_name_H-M   'P 1'
#
loop_
_entity.id
_entity.type
_entity.pdbx_description
1 polymer ?
#
loop_
_entity_poly.entity_id
_entity_poly.type
_entity_poly.pdbx_seq_one_letter_code
_entity_poly.pdbx_strand_id
1 'polypeptide(L)' 'IMMRKCHLNTCPVGVATQDPVLRKRFKGTPEHVINFFFYVAEEVRALLAEMGYTHLDQIIGDTELLEKR' A
#
# COMPACT_ATOMS: atom_id res chain seq x y z
N ILE A 1 11.55 -0.52 -5.42
CA ILE A 1 12.00 -1.76 -6.11
C ILE A 1 12.09 -2.92 -5.13
N MET A 2 11.92 -4.15 -5.61
CA MET A 2 11.88 -5.33 -4.75
C MET A 2 13.14 -6.20 -4.86
N MET A 3 14.23 -5.76 -4.23
CA MET A 3 15.55 -6.44 -4.25
C MET A 3 15.69 -7.59 -3.25
N ARG A 4 14.89 -7.60 -2.18
CA ARG A 4 14.88 -8.65 -1.13
C ARG A 4 16.23 -8.82 -0.37
N LYS A 5 16.93 -7.72 -0.09
CA LYS A 5 18.20 -7.70 0.68
C LYS A 5 18.14 -6.81 1.94
N CYS A 6 16.96 -6.60 2.51
CA CYS A 6 16.76 -5.66 3.61
C CYS A 6 17.65 -5.96 4.82
N HIS A 7 17.88 -7.25 5.12
CA HIS A 7 18.73 -7.72 6.23
C HIS A 7 20.24 -7.55 5.99
N LEU A 8 20.68 -7.17 4.78
CA LEU A 8 22.09 -7.06 4.42
C LEU A 8 22.62 -5.63 4.47
N ASN A 9 21.83 -4.66 4.96
CA ASN A 9 22.21 -3.24 5.03
C ASN A 9 22.58 -2.59 3.67
N THR A 10 22.27 -3.24 2.54
CA THR A 10 22.72 -2.86 1.18
C THR A 10 21.58 -2.33 0.31
N CYS A 11 20.54 -1.75 0.92
CA CYS A 11 19.39 -1.23 0.17
C CYS A 11 19.83 -0.13 -0.83
N PRO A 12 19.67 -0.33 -2.14
CA PRO A 12 20.23 0.57 -3.15
C PRO A 12 19.48 1.90 -3.26
N VAL A 13 18.29 1.97 -2.65
CA VAL A 13 17.37 3.12 -2.70
C VAL A 13 17.19 3.80 -1.33
N GLY A 14 18.01 3.45 -0.34
CA GLY A 14 18.02 4.15 0.95
C GLY A 14 16.83 3.87 1.89
N VAL A 15 16.05 2.81 1.64
CA VAL A 15 14.88 2.46 2.48
C VAL A 15 15.30 1.65 3.72
N ALA A 16 15.94 0.50 3.54
CA ALA A 16 16.31 -0.42 4.62
C ALA A 16 17.84 -0.52 4.73
N THR A 17 18.50 0.58 5.11
CA THR A 17 19.95 0.66 5.30
C THR A 17 20.29 1.79 6.27
N GLN A 18 21.31 1.59 7.10
CA GLN A 18 21.89 2.60 7.99
C GLN A 18 23.15 3.24 7.40
N ASP A 19 23.69 2.71 6.30
CA ASP A 19 24.84 3.27 5.60
C ASP A 19 24.53 4.71 5.15
N PRO A 20 25.35 5.72 5.54
CA PRO A 20 25.07 7.12 5.26
C PRO A 20 25.14 7.48 3.76
N VAL A 21 25.91 6.74 2.96
CA VAL A 21 25.99 6.92 1.50
C VAL A 21 24.72 6.37 0.84
N LEU A 22 24.24 5.20 1.29
CA LEU A 22 23.02 4.60 0.75
C LEU A 22 21.76 5.34 1.19
N ARG A 23 21.70 5.84 2.43
CA ARG A 23 20.57 6.64 2.94
C ARG A 23 20.32 7.91 2.13
N LYS A 24 21.37 8.58 1.64
CA LYS A 24 21.27 9.75 0.75
C LYS A 24 20.54 9.46 -0.57
N ARG A 25 20.33 8.19 -0.93
CA ARG A 25 19.60 7.78 -2.14
C ARG A 25 18.09 7.74 -1.96
N PHE A 26 17.58 7.91 -0.74
CA PHE A 26 16.14 7.94 -0.49
C PHE A 26 15.52 9.20 -1.12
N LYS A 27 14.57 8.99 -2.03
CA LYS A 27 13.83 10.05 -2.73
C LYS A 27 12.32 10.01 -2.43
N GLY A 28 11.91 9.21 -1.44
CA GLY A 28 10.50 9.13 -1.05
C GLY A 28 10.07 10.42 -0.38
N THR A 29 8.85 10.87 -0.66
CA THR A 29 8.23 12.01 0.02
C THR A 29 6.94 11.55 0.70
N PRO A 30 6.46 12.23 1.75
CA PRO A 30 5.20 11.90 2.40
C PRO A 30 4.02 11.82 1.42
N GLU A 31 4.00 12.70 0.42
CA GLU A 31 2.95 12.79 -0.59
C GLU A 31 2.80 11.48 -1.38
N HIS A 32 3.89 10.75 -1.63
CA HIS A 32 3.82 9.47 -2.32
C HIS A 32 2.98 8.45 -1.55
N VAL A 33 3.07 8.42 -0.22
CA VAL A 33 2.31 7.49 0.63
C VAL A 33 0.86 7.96 0.78
N ILE A 34 0.65 9.27 0.93
CA ILE A 34 -0.68 9.87 0.98
C ILE A 34 -1.46 9.55 -0.30
N ASN A 35 -0.87 9.79 -1.46
CA ASN A 35 -1.50 9.52 -2.76
C ASN A 35 -1.80 8.04 -2.96
N PHE A 36 -0.88 7.15 -2.53
CA PHE A 36 -1.14 5.70 -2.56
C PHE A 36 -2.42 5.35 -1.79
N PHE A 37 -2.59 5.84 -0.55
CA PHE A 37 -3.78 5.56 0.23
C PHE A 37 -5.04 6.24 -0.32
N PHE A 38 -4.94 7.41 -0.94
CA PHE A 38 -6.06 8.01 -1.66
C PHE A 38 -6.53 7.12 -2.80
N TYR A 39 -5.63 6.59 -3.63
CA TYR A 39 -6.00 5.70 -4.72
C TYR A 39 -6.62 4.38 -4.23
N VAL A 40 -6.02 3.75 -3.21
CA VAL A 40 -6.60 2.54 -2.60
C VAL A 40 -8.00 2.83 -2.05
N ALA A 41 -8.18 3.96 -1.36
CA ALA A 41 -9.48 4.30 -0.78
C ALA A 41 -10.53 4.65 -1.85
N GLU A 42 -10.15 5.29 -2.97
CA GLU A 42 -11.06 5.53 -4.10
C GLU A 42 -11.52 4.22 -4.75
N GLU A 43 -10.60 3.28 -4.97
CA GLU A 43 -10.95 1.96 -5.53
C GLU A 43 -11.91 1.20 -4.61
N VAL A 44 -11.66 1.21 -3.29
CA VAL A 44 -12.57 0.64 -2.30
C VAL A 44 -13.96 1.29 -2.37
N ARG A 45 -14.04 2.62 -2.48
CA ARG A 45 -15.33 3.34 -2.62
C ARG A 45 -16.07 2.96 -3.89
N ALA A 46 -15.36 2.83 -5.01
CA ALA A 46 -15.95 2.44 -6.29
C ALA A 46 -16.55 1.03 -6.22
N LEU A 47 -15.82 0.07 -5.63
CA LEU A 47 -16.30 -1.30 -5.43
C LEU A 47 -17.49 -1.36 -4.48
N LEU A 48 -17.47 -0.61 -3.37
CA LEU A 48 -18.61 -0.50 -2.47
C LEU A 48 -19.85 0.01 -3.20
N ALA A 49 -19.71 1.06 -4.01
CA ALA A 49 -20.80 1.63 -4.78
C ALA A 49 -21.35 0.65 -5.83
N GLU A 50 -20.49 -0.12 -6.51
CA GLU A 50 -20.89 -1.17 -7.46
C GLU A 50 -21.74 -2.25 -6.78
N MET A 51 -21.39 -2.61 -5.54
CA MET A 51 -22.15 -3.57 -4.73
C MET A 51 -23.37 -2.96 -4.01
N GLY A 52 -23.59 -1.64 -4.10
CA GLY A 52 -24.71 -0.95 -3.47
C GLY A 52 -24.52 -0.56 -1.99
N TYR A 53 -23.28 -0.56 -1.49
CA TYR A 53 -22.93 -0.16 -0.13
C TYR A 53 -22.29 1.23 -0.09
N THR A 54 -22.40 1.91 1.05
CA THR A 54 -21.91 3.29 1.26
C THR A 54 -20.76 3.37 2.25
N HIS A 55 -20.63 2.36 3.13
CA HIS A 55 -19.60 2.29 4.14
C HIS A 55 -19.04 0.87 4.25
N LEU A 56 -17.75 0.76 4.59
CA LEU A 56 -17.04 -0.51 4.65
C LEU A 56 -17.60 -1.45 5.72
N ASP A 57 -18.03 -0.91 6.87
CA ASP A 57 -18.62 -1.65 7.99
C ASP A 57 -19.88 -2.43 7.61
N GLN A 58 -20.57 -2.04 6.54
CA GLN A 58 -21.74 -2.75 6.05
C GLN A 58 -21.41 -4.12 5.44
N ILE A 59 -20.14 -4.34 5.02
CA ILE A 59 -19.71 -5.58 4.36
C ILE A 59 -18.65 -6.36 5.16
N ILE A 60 -18.16 -5.81 6.29
CA ILE A 60 -17.16 -6.50 7.12
C ILE A 60 -17.79 -7.77 7.71
N GLY A 61 -17.23 -8.92 7.32
CA GLY A 61 -17.67 -10.23 7.80
C GLY A 61 -18.78 -10.88 6.96
N ASP A 62 -19.29 -10.19 5.92
CA ASP A 62 -20.31 -10.76 5.03
C ASP A 62 -19.67 -11.66 3.96
N THR A 63 -19.43 -12.91 4.33
CA THR A 63 -18.76 -13.88 3.44
C THR A 63 -19.63 -14.33 2.27
N GLU A 64 -20.95 -14.12 2.32
CA GLU A 64 -21.88 -14.49 1.24
C GLU A 64 -21.68 -13.61 0.00
N LEU A 65 -21.04 -12.45 0.14
CA LEU A 65 -20.65 -11.58 -0.99
C LEU A 65 -19.51 -12.16 -1.85
N LEU A 66 -18.91 -13.28 -1.46
CA LEU A 66 -17.75 -13.87 -2.11
C LEU A 66 -18.08 -15.25 -2.69
N GLU A 67 -17.79 -15.45 -3.97
CA GLU A 67 -17.84 -16.75 -4.63
C GLU A 67 -16.43 -17.32 -4.82
N LYS A 68 -16.27 -18.64 -4.63
CA LYS A 68 -15.00 -19.31 -4.93
C LYS A 68 -14.84 -19.46 -6.44
N ARG A 69 -13.69 -19.05 -6.94
CA ARG A 69 -13.28 -19.19 -8.34
C ARG A 69 -12.68 -20.55 -8.63
#